data_AF-A0A8I1AGF6-F1
#
_entry.id   AF-A0A8I1AGF6-F1
#
_cell.length_a   1.000
_cell.length_b   1.000
_cell.length_c   1.000
_cell.angle_alpha   90.00
_cell.angle_beta   90.00
_cell.angle_gamma   90.00
#
_symmetry.space_group_name_H-M   'P 1'
#
loop_
_entity.id
_entity.type
_entity.pdbx_description
1 polymer ?
#
loop_
_entity_poly.entity_id
_entity_poly.type
_entity_poly.pdbx_seq_one_letter_code
_entity_poly.pdbx_strand_id
1 'polypeptide(L)'
;MIEQVKIILNSYDLTNFQVSVIILLILSFLFIIKSLYKVYIENYGQNLKINAQHVFEERKKIKAEISKYKTHLLNTCEDVNHRFLNLREHYSHSWLKLDRNYKDKEKYYFHSTIYRFLCLYFWIKKAQKEIFYLDTTIASKEDLEFITFLKIFPNIMCDLDYIIGPSADQNSEDDHFFRNIFESFPDFILDNGTPKSFEKYIEDLPNLKISLEKLYIYFDGITPTENRVRWDRIHFLHLTIILFLNNYGYDFQKTDQKNLKEILSGPKKSSLLNNYLKYLKKYNLLKNKEVKQLINLSKKL
;
A
#
# COMPACT_ATOMS: atom_id res chain seq x y z
N MET A 1 14.32 23.30 55.96
CA MET A 1 15.36 24.21 55.44
C MET A 1 15.56 25.44 56.34
N ILE A 2 14.52 26.23 56.65
CA ILE A 2 14.64 27.41 57.54
C ILE A 2 15.10 27.03 58.97
N GLU A 3 14.59 25.95 59.56
CA GLU A 3 15.04 25.47 60.89
C GLU A 3 16.48 24.94 60.91
N GLN A 4 16.90 24.23 59.86
CA GLN A 4 18.27 23.72 59.74
C GLN A 4 19.28 24.85 59.50
N VAL A 5 18.90 25.89 58.76
CA VAL A 5 19.70 27.10 58.58
C VAL A 5 19.83 27.89 59.90
N LYS A 6 18.77 27.94 60.72
CA LYS A 6 18.82 28.55 62.06
C LYS A 6 19.80 27.85 63.01
N ILE A 7 19.86 26.52 62.99
CA ILE A 7 20.76 25.74 63.86
C ILE A 7 22.24 25.97 63.49
N ILE A 8 22.57 26.07 62.19
CA ILE A 8 23.93 26.35 61.70
C ILE A 8 24.34 27.80 61.97
N LEU A 9 23.40 28.75 61.89
CA LEU A 9 23.66 30.16 62.20
C LEU A 9 23.84 30.40 63.70
N ASN A 10 23.20 29.62 64.57
CA ASN A 10 23.33 29.74 66.03
C ASN A 10 24.66 29.22 66.61
N SER A 11 25.49 28.50 65.83
CA SER A 11 26.82 28.06 66.25
C SER A 11 27.94 29.07 65.97
N TYR A 12 27.61 30.22 65.37
CA TYR A 12 28.51 31.34 65.10
C TYR A 12 27.87 32.64 65.62
N ASP A 13 28.60 33.50 66.33
CA ASP A 13 28.12 34.85 66.73
C ASP A 13 28.03 35.76 65.49
N LEU A 14 26.98 35.56 64.70
CA LEU A 14 26.67 36.35 63.51
C LEU A 14 25.78 37.52 63.89
N THR A 15 26.22 38.73 63.55
CA THR A 15 25.40 39.94 63.69
C THR A 15 24.14 39.85 62.82
N ASN A 16 23.04 40.50 63.23
CA ASN A 16 21.80 40.58 62.43
C ASN A 16 22.03 41.04 60.98
N PHE A 17 23.07 41.85 60.76
CA PHE A 17 23.50 42.28 59.43
C PHE A 17 24.03 41.12 58.59
N GLN A 18 24.90 40.27 59.13
CA GLN A 18 25.45 39.11 58.43
C GLN A 18 24.37 38.08 58.07
N VAL A 19 23.40 37.84 58.97
CA VAL A 19 22.24 36.96 58.70
C VAL A 19 21.41 37.50 57.52
N SER A 20 21.18 38.81 57.47
CA SER A 20 20.41 39.45 56.38
C SER A 20 21.12 39.33 55.03
N VAL A 21 22.45 39.49 54.99
CA VAL A 21 23.26 39.31 53.78
C VAL A 21 23.22 37.86 53.28
N ILE A 22 23.32 36.87 54.17
CA ILE A 22 23.22 35.45 53.81
C ILE A 22 21.86 35.12 53.21
N ILE A 23 20.76 35.63 53.79
CA ILE A 23 19.41 35.43 53.25
C ILE A 23 19.29 36.04 51.84
N LEU A 24 19.80 37.26 51.64
CA LEU A 24 19.78 37.92 50.33
C LEU A 24 20.55 37.13 49.27
N LEU A 25 21.71 36.57 49.64
CA LEU A 25 22.52 35.71 48.78
C LEU A 25 21.80 34.41 48.42
N ILE A 26 21.12 33.77 49.39
CA ILE A 26 20.33 32.56 49.12
C ILE A 26 19.15 32.88 48.18
N LEU A 27 18.43 33.98 48.42
CA LEU A 27 17.29 34.36 47.59
C LEU A 27 17.70 34.72 46.16
N SER A 28 18.79 35.47 45.99
CA SER A 28 19.34 35.80 44.66
C SER A 28 19.84 34.55 43.94
N PHE A 29 20.51 33.63 44.64
CA PHE A 29 20.91 32.33 44.09
C PHE A 29 19.71 31.49 43.64
N LEU A 30 18.68 31.37 44.49
CA LEU A 30 17.44 30.65 44.14
C LEU A 30 16.71 31.29 42.95
N PHE A 31 16.72 32.63 42.85
CA PHE A 31 16.16 33.35 41.71
C PHE A 31 16.91 33.02 40.42
N ILE A 32 18.25 32.99 40.45
CA ILE A 32 19.09 32.61 39.30
C ILE A 32 18.79 31.17 38.88
N ILE A 33 18.77 30.21 39.81
CA ILE A 33 18.44 28.81 39.51
C ILE A 33 17.05 28.71 38.90
N LYS A 34 16.04 29.36 39.50
CA LYS A 34 14.67 29.33 38.99
C LYS A 34 14.57 29.91 37.58
N SER A 35 15.31 30.99 37.31
CA SER A 35 15.37 31.61 35.98
C SER A 35 15.99 30.66 34.95
N LEU A 36 17.15 30.06 35.26
CA LEU A 36 17.83 29.10 34.38
C LEU A 36 16.96 27.85 34.13
N TYR A 37 16.34 27.32 35.18
CA TYR A 37 15.44 26.17 35.08
C TYR A 37 14.20 26.47 34.24
N LYS A 38 13.61 27.66 34.41
CA LYS A 38 12.49 28.14 33.59
C LYS A 38 12.88 28.21 32.12
N VAL A 39 14.01 28.84 31.80
CA VAL A 39 14.52 28.94 30.42
C VAL A 39 14.76 27.54 29.82
N TYR A 40 15.35 26.62 30.59
CA TYR A 40 15.57 25.25 30.14
C TYR A 40 14.25 24.52 29.82
N ILE A 41 13.27 24.57 30.73
CA ILE A 41 11.94 23.94 30.52
C ILE A 41 11.21 24.58 29.36
N GLU A 42 11.20 25.91 29.26
CA GLU A 42 10.51 26.64 28.20
C GLU A 42 11.11 26.31 26.84
N ASN A 43 12.44 26.33 26.71
CA ASN A 43 13.12 25.96 25.47
C ASN A 43 12.87 24.49 25.10
N TYR A 44 12.94 23.58 26.07
CA TYR A 44 12.67 22.16 25.84
C TYR A 44 11.21 21.95 25.39
N GLY A 45 10.25 22.55 26.08
CA GLY A 45 8.83 22.47 25.73
C GLY A 45 8.51 23.10 24.37
N GLN A 46 9.14 24.23 24.04
CA GLN A 46 9.01 24.86 22.72
C GLN A 46 9.57 23.97 21.62
N ASN A 47 10.75 23.38 21.81
CA ASN A 47 11.36 22.46 20.85
C ASN A 47 10.49 21.22 20.61
N LEU A 48 9.93 20.64 21.69
CA LEU A 48 8.98 19.54 21.56
C LEU A 48 7.74 19.93 20.75
N LYS A 49 7.18 21.12 21.02
CA LYS A 49 6.01 21.63 20.30
C LYS A 49 6.31 21.87 18.82
N ILE A 50 7.46 22.48 18.51
CA ILE A 50 7.92 22.74 17.13
C ILE A 50 8.09 21.40 16.39
N ASN A 51 8.77 20.43 16.99
CA ASN A 51 8.98 19.12 16.37
C ASN A 51 7.66 18.38 16.15
N ALA A 52 6.74 18.41 17.13
CA ALA A 52 5.42 17.80 16.99
C ALA A 52 4.61 18.47 15.87
N GLN A 53 4.65 19.80 15.78
CA GLN A 53 3.98 20.56 14.73
C GLN A 53 4.57 20.23 13.34
N HIS A 54 5.89 20.21 13.22
CA HIS A 54 6.58 19.84 11.98
C HIS A 54 6.19 18.43 11.52
N VAL A 55 6.26 17.43 12.41
CA VAL A 55 5.86 16.05 12.11
C VAL A 55 4.38 15.97 11.70
N PHE A 56 3.51 16.73 12.35
CA PHE A 56 2.10 16.79 12.00
C PHE A 56 1.87 17.39 10.61
N GLU A 57 2.56 18.49 10.28
CA GLU A 57 2.47 19.14 8.97
C GLU A 57 2.99 18.26 7.84
N GLU A 58 4.13 17.60 8.04
CA GLU A 58 4.69 16.66 7.07
C GLU A 58 3.78 15.43 6.87
N ARG A 59 3.19 14.89 7.95
CA ARG A 59 2.17 13.84 7.84
C ARG A 59 0.94 14.29 7.07
N LYS A 60 0.50 15.53 7.26
CA LYS A 60 -0.63 16.09 6.52
C LYS A 60 -0.32 16.18 5.02
N LYS A 61 0.91 16.58 4.65
CA LYS A 61 1.37 16.61 3.25
C LYS A 61 1.37 15.20 2.63
N ILE A 62 1.91 14.21 3.34
CA ILE A 62 1.88 12.78 2.94
C ILE A 62 0.45 12.33 2.65
N LYS A 63 -0.47 12.57 3.58
CA LYS A 63 -1.87 12.16 3.43
C LYS A 63 -2.56 12.87 2.28
N ALA A 64 -2.27 14.16 2.06
CA ALA A 64 -2.80 14.91 0.93
C ALA A 64 -2.33 14.30 -0.39
N GLU A 65 -1.05 13.92 -0.50
CA GLU A 65 -0.50 13.28 -1.70
C GLU A 65 -1.14 11.92 -1.99
N ILE A 66 -1.26 11.06 -0.97
CA ILE A 66 -1.94 9.77 -1.09
C ILE A 66 -3.40 9.94 -1.50
N SER A 67 -4.09 10.95 -0.93
CA SER A 67 -5.53 11.16 -1.15
C SER A 67 -5.87 11.52 -2.60
N LYS A 68 -4.96 12.18 -3.33
CA LYS A 68 -5.12 12.46 -4.78
C LYS A 68 -5.38 11.18 -5.59
N TYR A 69 -4.77 10.08 -5.17
CA TYR A 69 -4.80 8.80 -5.90
C TYR A 69 -5.71 7.76 -5.28
N LYS A 70 -5.96 7.86 -3.97
CA LYS A 70 -6.71 6.85 -3.21
C LYS A 70 -8.07 6.53 -3.84
N THR A 71 -8.87 7.54 -4.17
CA THR A 71 -10.21 7.32 -4.74
C THR A 71 -10.14 6.59 -6.10
N HIS A 72 -9.23 7.00 -6.98
CA HIS A 72 -9.05 6.34 -8.27
C HIS A 72 -8.60 4.89 -8.13
N LEU A 73 -7.67 4.62 -7.20
CA LEU A 73 -7.21 3.27 -6.90
C LEU A 73 -8.32 2.39 -6.31
N LEU A 74 -9.13 2.92 -5.39
CA LEU A 74 -10.25 2.17 -4.81
C LEU A 74 -11.28 1.81 -5.88
N ASN A 75 -11.65 2.76 -6.74
CA ASN A 75 -12.63 2.51 -7.80
C ASN A 75 -12.11 1.50 -8.83
N THR A 76 -10.86 1.65 -9.28
CA THR A 76 -10.28 0.70 -10.25
C THR A 76 -10.02 -0.68 -9.65
N CYS A 77 -9.65 -0.76 -8.37
CA CYS A 77 -9.60 -2.02 -7.64
C CYS A 77 -10.96 -2.69 -7.59
N GLU A 78 -12.03 -1.94 -7.32
CA GLU A 78 -13.39 -2.49 -7.27
C GLU A 78 -13.89 -2.96 -8.65
N ASP A 79 -13.61 -2.19 -9.71
CA ASP A 79 -13.92 -2.60 -11.09
C ASP A 79 -13.25 -3.92 -11.47
N VAL A 80 -11.98 -4.09 -11.10
CA VAL A 80 -11.23 -5.33 -11.35
C VAL A 80 -11.70 -6.44 -10.42
N ASN A 81 -12.05 -6.15 -9.17
CA ASN A 81 -12.62 -7.11 -8.21
C ASN A 81 -13.90 -7.73 -8.78
N HIS A 82 -14.87 -6.91 -9.21
CA HIS A 82 -16.10 -7.38 -9.85
C HIS A 82 -15.81 -8.20 -11.11
N ARG A 83 -14.84 -7.78 -11.92
CA ARG A 83 -14.44 -8.52 -13.12
C ARG A 83 -13.88 -9.91 -12.77
N PHE A 84 -13.03 -10.01 -11.76
CA PHE A 84 -12.45 -11.30 -11.36
C PHE A 84 -13.46 -12.21 -10.66
N LEU A 85 -14.39 -11.67 -9.87
CA LEU A 85 -15.52 -12.43 -9.33
C LEU A 85 -16.35 -13.05 -10.46
N ASN A 86 -16.69 -12.24 -11.47
CA ASN A 86 -17.45 -12.71 -12.61
C ASN A 86 -16.66 -13.74 -13.46
N LEU A 87 -15.35 -13.54 -13.66
CA LEU A 87 -14.49 -14.50 -14.35
C LEU A 87 -14.45 -15.85 -13.63
N ARG A 88 -14.35 -15.81 -12.29
CA ARG A 88 -14.39 -17.01 -11.43
C ARG A 88 -15.72 -17.74 -11.54
N GLU A 89 -16.85 -17.04 -11.59
CA GLU A 89 -18.18 -17.65 -11.65
C GLU A 89 -18.48 -18.26 -13.02
N HIS A 90 -17.95 -17.66 -14.09
CA HIS A 90 -18.31 -18.01 -15.46
C HIS A 90 -17.13 -18.53 -16.30
N TYR A 91 -16.06 -19.03 -15.67
CA TYR A 91 -14.85 -19.49 -16.36
C TYR A 91 -15.11 -20.53 -17.47
N SER A 92 -16.16 -21.34 -17.33
CA SER A 92 -16.57 -22.34 -18.33
C SER A 92 -17.07 -21.75 -19.66
N HIS A 93 -17.48 -20.49 -19.69
CA HIS A 93 -18.03 -19.84 -20.89
C HIS A 93 -16.97 -19.42 -21.91
N SER A 94 -15.68 -19.60 -21.59
CA SER A 94 -14.56 -19.28 -22.50
C SER A 94 -14.59 -17.82 -23.01
N TRP A 95 -15.12 -16.88 -22.23
CA TRP A 95 -15.25 -15.47 -22.64
C TRP A 95 -13.91 -14.75 -22.87
N LEU A 96 -12.82 -15.30 -22.33
CA LEU A 96 -11.47 -14.80 -22.58
C LEU A 96 -10.77 -15.47 -23.78
N LYS A 97 -11.40 -16.45 -24.44
CA LYS A 97 -10.81 -17.17 -25.57
C LYS A 97 -11.09 -16.44 -26.87
N LEU A 98 -10.04 -15.83 -27.44
CA LEU A 98 -10.09 -15.08 -28.70
C LEU A 98 -9.32 -15.76 -29.82
N ASP A 99 -8.54 -16.80 -29.52
CA ASP A 99 -7.72 -17.53 -30.49
C ASP A 99 -6.87 -16.57 -31.35
N ARG A 100 -6.24 -15.58 -30.68
CA ARG A 100 -5.43 -14.49 -31.28
C ARG A 100 -6.18 -13.47 -32.16
N ASN A 101 -7.51 -13.51 -32.22
CA ASN A 101 -8.30 -12.49 -32.91
C ASN A 101 -8.60 -11.25 -32.03
N TYR A 102 -7.54 -10.54 -31.62
CA TYR A 102 -7.67 -9.38 -30.72
C TYR A 102 -8.26 -8.11 -31.34
N LYS A 103 -8.64 -8.14 -32.63
CA LYS A 103 -9.29 -6.99 -33.30
C LYS A 103 -10.82 -7.05 -33.22
N ASP A 104 -11.37 -8.19 -32.82
CA ASP A 104 -12.82 -8.40 -32.75
C ASP A 104 -13.43 -7.56 -31.62
N LYS A 105 -14.12 -6.48 -31.99
CA LYS A 105 -14.74 -5.53 -31.05
C LYS A 105 -15.93 -6.14 -30.31
N GLU A 106 -16.56 -7.18 -30.87
CA GLU A 106 -17.71 -7.85 -30.26
C GLU A 106 -17.32 -8.68 -29.04
N LYS A 107 -16.02 -8.94 -28.84
CA LYS A 107 -15.47 -9.62 -27.66
C LYS A 107 -15.39 -8.70 -26.45
N TYR A 108 -16.54 -8.12 -26.08
CA TYR A 108 -16.67 -7.17 -24.98
C TYR A 108 -16.02 -7.67 -23.70
N TYR A 109 -16.24 -8.93 -23.33
CA TYR A 109 -15.75 -9.44 -22.05
C TYR A 109 -14.22 -9.41 -21.95
N PHE A 110 -13.52 -9.87 -23.00
CA PHE A 110 -12.07 -9.84 -23.05
C PHE A 110 -11.54 -8.40 -23.01
N HIS A 111 -11.98 -7.56 -23.95
CA HIS A 111 -11.48 -6.17 -24.07
C HIS A 111 -11.74 -5.36 -22.80
N SER A 112 -12.92 -5.52 -22.20
CA SER A 112 -13.28 -4.82 -20.98
C SER A 112 -12.56 -5.38 -19.74
N THR A 113 -12.03 -6.61 -19.79
CA THR A 113 -11.11 -7.15 -18.77
C THR A 113 -9.74 -6.51 -18.90
N ILE A 114 -9.18 -6.46 -20.11
CA ILE A 114 -7.86 -5.84 -20.35
C ILE A 114 -7.90 -4.36 -20.02
N TYR A 115 -8.92 -3.64 -20.47
CA TYR A 115 -9.07 -2.22 -20.19
C TYR A 115 -9.09 -1.91 -18.68
N ARG A 116 -9.89 -2.63 -17.88
CA ARG A 116 -9.93 -2.44 -16.42
C ARG A 116 -8.59 -2.74 -15.77
N PHE A 117 -7.92 -3.81 -16.22
CA PHE A 117 -6.57 -4.14 -15.77
C PHE A 117 -5.59 -2.99 -16.06
N LEU A 118 -5.60 -2.45 -17.28
CA LEU A 118 -4.77 -1.32 -17.66
C LEU A 118 -5.09 -0.06 -16.84
N CYS A 119 -6.37 0.23 -16.58
CA CYS A 119 -6.77 1.36 -15.73
C CYS A 119 -6.23 1.22 -14.29
N LEU A 120 -6.29 0.03 -13.71
CA LEU A 120 -5.71 -0.24 -12.39
C LEU A 120 -4.21 0.07 -12.38
N TYR A 121 -3.47 -0.47 -13.35
CA TYR A 121 -2.02 -0.27 -13.41
C TYR A 121 -1.61 1.13 -13.83
N PHE A 122 -2.46 1.87 -14.56
CA PHE A 122 -2.28 3.29 -14.82
C PHE A 122 -2.24 4.08 -13.52
N TRP A 123 -3.24 3.91 -12.65
CA TRP A 123 -3.32 4.64 -11.40
C TRP A 123 -2.26 4.19 -10.40
N ILE A 124 -1.90 2.90 -10.38
CA ILE A 124 -0.77 2.42 -9.58
C ILE A 124 0.52 3.10 -10.04
N LYS A 125 0.83 3.09 -11.34
CA LYS A 125 2.04 3.71 -11.90
C LYS A 125 2.09 5.21 -11.58
N LYS A 126 0.97 5.92 -11.77
CA LYS A 126 0.86 7.35 -11.48
C LYS A 126 1.08 7.64 -9.99
N ALA A 127 0.42 6.88 -9.11
CA ALA A 127 0.56 7.00 -7.66
C ALA A 127 2.00 6.71 -7.21
N GLN A 128 2.62 5.65 -7.72
CA GLN A 128 4.00 5.31 -7.38
C GLN A 128 4.96 6.44 -7.75
N LYS A 129 4.86 7.01 -8.95
CA LYS A 129 5.76 8.09 -9.41
C LYS A 129 5.73 9.31 -8.49
N GLU A 130 4.59 9.60 -7.86
CA GLU A 130 4.41 10.82 -7.07
C GLU A 130 4.52 10.58 -5.55
N ILE A 131 4.16 9.38 -5.07
CA ILE A 131 4.16 9.03 -3.63
C ILE A 131 5.51 8.45 -3.17
N PHE A 132 6.37 7.91 -4.04
CA PHE A 132 7.62 7.26 -3.58
C PHE A 132 8.67 8.21 -2.97
N TYR A 133 8.49 9.53 -3.08
CA TYR A 133 9.40 10.53 -2.51
C TYR A 133 9.06 10.95 -1.06
N LEU A 134 8.16 10.22 -0.39
CA LEU A 134 7.75 10.55 0.98
C LEU A 134 8.77 10.10 2.02
N ASP A 135 8.97 10.94 3.04
CA ASP A 135 9.82 10.62 4.19
C ASP A 135 9.20 9.52 5.05
N THR A 136 9.78 8.31 4.94
CA THR A 136 9.35 7.11 5.68
C THR A 136 9.51 7.24 7.20
N THR A 137 10.35 8.15 7.69
CA THR A 137 10.54 8.37 9.14
C THR A 137 9.36 9.10 9.78
N ILE A 138 8.62 9.87 8.96
CA ILE A 138 7.48 10.67 9.39
C ILE A 138 6.15 9.99 9.06
N ALA A 139 6.10 9.17 8.00
CA ALA A 139 4.90 8.47 7.55
C ALA A 139 4.25 7.62 8.65
N SER A 140 2.91 7.57 8.65
CA SER A 140 2.19 6.67 9.56
C SER A 140 2.29 5.22 9.09
N LYS A 141 1.96 4.28 9.99
CA LYS A 141 1.91 2.86 9.65
C LYS A 141 0.93 2.58 8.50
N GLU A 142 -0.24 3.22 8.51
CA GLU A 142 -1.24 3.05 7.46
C GLU A 142 -0.74 3.54 6.10
N ASP A 143 -0.02 4.68 6.07
CA ASP A 143 0.56 5.25 4.85
C ASP A 143 1.63 4.31 4.25
N LEU A 144 2.51 3.78 5.10
CA LEU A 144 3.54 2.82 4.69
C LEU A 144 2.94 1.52 4.16
N GLU A 145 1.87 1.01 4.80
CA GLU A 145 1.14 -0.16 4.30
C GLU A 145 0.50 0.12 2.93
N PHE A 146 -0.05 1.31 2.72
CA PHE A 146 -0.66 1.69 1.44
C PHE A 146 0.38 1.69 0.32
N ILE A 147 1.54 2.32 0.55
CA ILE A 147 2.68 2.33 -0.39
C ILE A 147 3.19 0.91 -0.64
N THR A 148 3.19 0.07 0.40
CA THR A 148 3.58 -1.34 0.30
C THR A 148 2.65 -2.11 -0.64
N PHE A 149 1.32 -1.91 -0.54
CA PHE A 149 0.38 -2.49 -1.49
C PHE A 149 0.63 -2.01 -2.92
N LEU A 150 0.87 -0.71 -3.13
CA LEU A 150 1.22 -0.18 -4.46
C LEU A 150 2.44 -0.89 -5.05
N LYS A 151 3.46 -1.21 -4.23
CA LYS A 151 4.63 -1.96 -4.67
C LYS A 151 4.32 -3.43 -5.00
N ILE A 152 3.44 -4.06 -4.22
CA ILE A 152 3.08 -5.48 -4.37
C ILE A 152 2.31 -5.75 -5.66
N PHE A 153 1.35 -4.90 -6.05
CA PHE A 153 0.50 -5.12 -7.23
C PHE A 153 1.29 -5.51 -8.50
N PRO A 154 2.23 -4.69 -9.01
CA PRO A 154 2.94 -5.02 -10.24
C PRO A 154 3.90 -6.21 -10.05
N ASN A 155 4.41 -6.44 -8.84
CA ASN A 155 5.28 -7.58 -8.57
C ASN A 155 4.55 -8.92 -8.65
N ILE A 156 3.23 -8.96 -8.38
CA ILE A 156 2.44 -10.19 -8.58
C ILE A 156 2.43 -10.60 -10.05
N MET A 157 2.50 -9.63 -10.96
CA MET A 157 2.50 -9.90 -12.40
C MET A 157 3.90 -10.14 -12.96
N CYS A 158 4.92 -9.56 -12.33
CA CYS A 158 6.29 -9.57 -12.87
C CYS A 158 7.24 -10.57 -12.18
N ASP A 159 7.03 -10.87 -10.91
CA ASP A 159 8.04 -11.59 -10.13
C ASP A 159 7.81 -13.11 -10.18
N LEU A 160 8.77 -13.85 -10.70
CA LEU A 160 8.74 -15.32 -10.81
C LEU A 160 9.10 -15.99 -9.49
N ASP A 161 10.15 -15.50 -8.83
CA ASP A 161 10.77 -16.14 -7.67
C ASP A 161 9.78 -16.27 -6.51
N TYR A 162 8.86 -15.31 -6.36
CA TYR A 162 7.92 -15.31 -5.23
C TYR A 162 6.64 -16.08 -5.45
N ILE A 163 6.24 -16.33 -6.70
CA ILE A 163 4.99 -17.04 -6.98
C ILE A 163 5.29 -18.49 -7.28
N ILE A 164 6.22 -18.75 -8.21
CA ILE A 164 6.56 -20.10 -8.65
C ILE A 164 7.66 -20.70 -7.75
N GLY A 165 8.59 -19.88 -7.28
CA GLY A 165 9.72 -20.32 -6.45
C GLY A 165 11.06 -20.30 -7.20
N PRO A 166 12.17 -20.66 -6.53
CA PRO A 166 13.54 -20.52 -7.05
C PRO A 166 13.87 -21.45 -8.22
N SER A 167 13.01 -22.42 -8.53
CA SER A 167 13.14 -23.32 -9.68
C SER A 167 12.47 -22.79 -10.95
N ALA A 168 11.94 -21.57 -10.93
CA ALA A 168 11.29 -20.96 -12.09
C ALA A 168 12.32 -20.61 -13.18
N ASP A 169 11.98 -20.88 -14.43
CA ASP A 169 12.78 -20.40 -15.56
C ASP A 169 12.57 -18.88 -15.73
N GLN A 170 13.57 -18.12 -15.30
CA GLN A 170 13.58 -16.65 -15.38
C GLN A 170 13.61 -16.12 -16.83
N ASN A 171 13.88 -16.99 -17.81
CA ASN A 171 13.95 -16.61 -19.23
C ASN A 171 12.66 -16.92 -20.01
N SER A 172 11.67 -17.60 -19.41
CA SER A 172 10.37 -17.87 -20.06
C SER A 172 9.37 -16.76 -19.74
N GLU A 173 8.98 -15.99 -20.77
CA GLU A 173 7.93 -14.95 -20.68
C GLU A 173 6.50 -15.53 -20.63
N ASP A 174 6.32 -16.85 -20.59
CA ASP A 174 5.01 -17.43 -20.84
C ASP A 174 4.02 -17.06 -19.74
N ASP A 175 4.42 -17.18 -18.48
CA ASP A 175 3.52 -17.07 -17.33
C ASP A 175 3.77 -15.83 -16.46
N HIS A 176 4.54 -14.85 -16.93
CA HIS A 176 4.82 -13.60 -16.23
C HIS A 176 5.22 -12.48 -17.21
N PHE A 177 5.40 -11.27 -16.70
CA PHE A 177 5.92 -10.16 -17.51
C PHE A 177 7.27 -9.66 -17.01
N PHE A 178 8.18 -9.35 -17.93
CA PHE A 178 9.34 -8.53 -17.58
C PHE A 178 8.89 -7.13 -17.15
N ARG A 179 9.55 -6.62 -16.10
CA ARG A 179 9.13 -5.40 -15.41
C ARG A 179 8.97 -4.19 -16.33
N ASN A 180 9.96 -3.94 -17.19
CA ASN A 180 9.96 -2.77 -18.08
C ASN A 180 8.83 -2.85 -19.12
N ILE A 181 8.54 -4.05 -19.63
CA ILE A 181 7.43 -4.26 -20.56
C ILE A 181 6.11 -4.02 -19.83
N PHE A 182 5.96 -4.59 -18.64
CA PHE A 182 4.75 -4.47 -17.84
C PHE A 182 4.41 -3.02 -17.50
N GLU A 183 5.41 -2.25 -17.07
CA GLU A 183 5.25 -0.84 -16.73
C GLU A 183 4.93 0.04 -17.95
N SER A 184 5.19 -0.42 -19.17
CA SER A 184 4.84 0.32 -20.40
C SER A 184 3.34 0.19 -20.75
N PHE A 185 2.68 -0.93 -20.38
CA PHE A 185 1.32 -1.20 -20.85
C PHE A 185 0.29 -0.11 -20.56
N PRO A 186 0.24 0.49 -19.35
CA PRO A 186 -0.73 1.54 -19.04
C PRO A 186 -0.57 2.81 -19.89
N ASP A 187 0.61 3.05 -20.47
CA ASP A 187 0.86 4.25 -21.29
C ASP A 187 0.10 4.20 -22.62
N PHE A 188 -0.24 3.00 -23.12
CA PHE A 188 -0.99 2.85 -24.37
C PHE A 188 -2.46 3.30 -24.26
N ILE A 189 -2.98 3.43 -23.04
CA ILE A 189 -4.32 3.98 -22.78
C ILE A 189 -4.28 5.37 -22.18
N LEU A 190 -3.13 6.05 -22.17
CA LEU A 190 -3.04 7.44 -21.71
C LEU A 190 -3.75 8.39 -22.69
N ASP A 191 -4.54 9.30 -22.14
CA ASP A 191 -5.22 10.39 -22.84
C ASP A 191 -5.35 11.60 -21.89
N ASN A 192 -4.65 12.68 -22.22
CA ASN A 192 -4.67 13.94 -21.45
C ASN A 192 -4.44 13.78 -19.93
N GLY A 193 -3.55 12.87 -19.54
CA GLY A 193 -3.19 12.65 -18.12
C GLY A 193 -4.11 11.69 -17.36
N THR A 194 -5.09 11.09 -18.03
CA THR A 194 -6.02 10.08 -17.51
C THR A 194 -6.10 8.88 -18.46
N PRO A 195 -6.70 7.75 -18.06
CA PRO A 195 -7.05 6.68 -19.00
C PRO A 195 -8.06 7.18 -20.07
N LYS A 196 -7.90 6.73 -21.33
CA LYS A 196 -8.95 6.81 -22.38
C LYS A 196 -10.25 6.23 -21.83
N SER A 197 -11.41 6.69 -22.32
CA SER A 197 -12.68 5.98 -22.07
C SER A 197 -12.65 4.59 -22.71
N PHE A 198 -13.56 3.71 -22.28
CA PHE A 198 -13.65 2.36 -22.85
C PHE A 198 -14.00 2.41 -24.34
N GLU A 199 -14.88 3.31 -24.75
CA GLU A 199 -15.30 3.51 -26.14
C GLU A 199 -14.11 3.89 -27.01
N LYS A 200 -13.31 4.88 -26.57
CA LYS A 200 -12.09 5.29 -27.26
C LYS A 200 -11.03 4.17 -27.31
N TYR A 201 -10.91 3.39 -26.24
CA TYR A 201 -10.06 2.19 -26.23
C TYR A 201 -10.51 1.16 -27.30
N ILE A 202 -11.82 0.92 -27.44
CA ILE A 202 -12.38 0.01 -28.44
C ILE A 202 -12.15 0.53 -29.87
N GLU A 203 -12.27 1.84 -30.09
CA GLU A 203 -11.96 2.48 -31.37
C GLU A 203 -10.49 2.27 -31.76
N ASP A 204 -9.58 2.39 -30.79
CA ASP A 204 -8.13 2.28 -30.97
C ASP A 204 -7.59 0.84 -31.06
N LEU A 205 -8.41 -0.18 -30.82
CA LEU A 205 -7.99 -1.60 -30.82
C LEU A 205 -7.10 -2.01 -32.00
N PRO A 206 -7.38 -1.62 -33.27
CA PRO A 206 -6.53 -1.97 -34.40
C PRO A 206 -5.09 -1.51 -34.25
N ASN A 207 -4.86 -0.34 -33.65
CA ASN A 207 -3.55 0.25 -33.41
C ASN A 207 -2.89 -0.32 -32.15
N LEU A 208 -3.69 -0.61 -31.12
CA LEU A 208 -3.21 -1.15 -29.84
C LEU A 208 -2.75 -2.60 -29.92
N LYS A 209 -3.21 -3.38 -30.92
CA LYS A 209 -2.89 -4.81 -31.03
C LYS A 209 -1.40 -5.10 -30.92
N ILE A 210 -0.56 -4.34 -31.61
CA ILE A 210 0.89 -4.59 -31.66
C ILE A 210 1.51 -4.28 -30.29
N SER A 211 1.15 -3.13 -29.71
CA SER A 211 1.69 -2.66 -28.43
C SER A 211 1.25 -3.51 -27.23
N LEU A 212 0.03 -4.04 -27.28
CA LEU A 212 -0.57 -4.85 -26.21
C LEU A 212 -0.54 -6.36 -26.49
N GLU A 213 0.13 -6.82 -27.55
CA GLU A 213 0.08 -8.22 -27.98
C GLU A 213 0.44 -9.19 -26.87
N LYS A 214 1.53 -8.92 -26.13
CA LYS A 214 1.96 -9.76 -24.99
C LYS A 214 0.90 -9.82 -23.89
N LEU A 215 0.26 -8.69 -23.57
CA LEU A 215 -0.82 -8.64 -22.60
C LEU A 215 -2.05 -9.42 -23.07
N TYR A 216 -2.41 -9.27 -24.35
CA TYR A 216 -3.52 -10.00 -24.95
C TYR A 216 -3.28 -11.52 -24.95
N ILE A 217 -2.09 -11.97 -25.36
CA ILE A 217 -1.69 -13.38 -25.32
C ILE A 217 -1.73 -13.91 -23.89
N TYR A 218 -1.28 -13.13 -22.91
CA TYR A 218 -1.33 -13.54 -21.52
C TYR A 218 -2.76 -13.80 -21.04
N PHE A 219 -3.72 -12.94 -21.39
CA PHE A 219 -5.12 -13.12 -20.99
C PHE A 219 -5.92 -14.08 -21.87
N ASP A 220 -5.49 -14.34 -23.11
CA ASP A 220 -6.19 -15.21 -24.04
C ASP A 220 -6.30 -16.64 -23.48
N GLY A 221 -7.54 -17.05 -23.28
CA GLY A 221 -7.90 -18.38 -22.80
C GLY A 221 -7.51 -18.70 -21.36
N ILE A 222 -7.24 -17.71 -20.50
CA ILE A 222 -7.00 -17.96 -19.07
C ILE A 222 -8.19 -18.72 -18.46
N THR A 223 -7.90 -19.81 -17.74
CA THR A 223 -8.92 -20.69 -17.13
C THR A 223 -8.36 -21.43 -15.91
N PRO A 224 -9.15 -21.71 -14.86
CA PRO A 224 -8.69 -22.51 -13.71
C PRO A 224 -8.29 -23.95 -14.07
N THR A 225 -8.69 -24.45 -15.25
CA THR A 225 -8.36 -25.81 -15.71
C THR A 225 -7.04 -25.88 -16.48
N GLU A 226 -6.32 -24.78 -16.66
CA GLU A 226 -5.03 -24.79 -17.35
C GLU A 226 -3.89 -25.26 -16.43
N ASN A 227 -2.88 -25.91 -17.02
CA ASN A 227 -1.67 -26.33 -16.31
C ASN A 227 -0.68 -25.18 -16.04
N ARG A 228 -0.90 -24.02 -16.67
CA ARG A 228 -0.08 -22.82 -16.54
C ARG A 228 -0.40 -22.09 -15.24
N VAL A 229 0.53 -21.24 -14.78
CA VAL A 229 0.35 -20.51 -13.50
C VAL A 229 -0.29 -19.13 -13.66
N ARG A 230 -0.70 -18.75 -14.88
CA ARG A 230 -1.35 -17.45 -15.15
C ARG A 230 -2.63 -17.27 -14.33
N TRP A 231 -3.43 -18.34 -14.19
CA TRP A 231 -4.60 -18.34 -13.32
C TRP A 231 -4.23 -18.04 -11.87
N ASP A 232 -3.19 -18.71 -11.34
CA ASP A 232 -2.71 -18.53 -9.97
C ASP A 232 -2.26 -17.07 -9.73
N ARG A 233 -1.61 -16.43 -10.71
CA ARG A 233 -1.25 -15.00 -10.63
C ARG A 233 -2.47 -14.08 -10.61
N ILE A 234 -3.46 -14.32 -11.47
CA ILE A 234 -4.71 -13.54 -11.46
C ILE A 234 -5.44 -13.73 -10.13
N HIS A 235 -5.43 -14.95 -9.60
CA HIS A 235 -5.99 -15.26 -8.28
C HIS A 235 -5.27 -14.50 -7.16
N PHE A 236 -3.93 -14.45 -7.15
CA PHE A 236 -3.18 -13.67 -6.16
C PHE A 236 -3.32 -12.16 -6.32
N LEU A 237 -3.47 -11.68 -7.56
CA LEU A 237 -3.83 -10.29 -7.82
C LEU A 237 -5.21 -9.98 -7.22
N HIS A 238 -6.19 -10.86 -7.41
CA HIS A 238 -7.52 -10.73 -6.84
C HIS A 238 -7.50 -10.69 -5.31
N LEU A 239 -6.78 -11.61 -4.67
CA LEU A 239 -6.59 -11.58 -3.21
C LEU A 239 -5.95 -10.28 -2.73
N THR A 240 -4.97 -9.76 -3.47
CA THR A 240 -4.31 -8.48 -3.14
C THR A 240 -5.25 -7.30 -3.28
N ILE A 241 -6.07 -7.28 -4.32
CA ILE A 241 -7.14 -6.28 -4.52
C ILE A 241 -8.10 -6.31 -3.32
N ILE A 242 -8.56 -7.50 -2.91
CA ILE A 242 -9.47 -7.64 -1.76
C ILE A 242 -8.81 -7.17 -0.47
N LEU A 243 -7.56 -7.54 -0.22
CA LEU A 243 -6.81 -7.06 0.94
C LEU A 243 -6.70 -5.53 0.95
N PHE A 244 -6.49 -4.92 -0.22
CA PHE A 244 -6.41 -3.47 -0.36
C PHE A 244 -7.77 -2.81 -0.09
N LEU A 245 -8.85 -3.30 -0.70
CA LEU A 245 -10.21 -2.80 -0.51
C LEU A 245 -10.69 -2.97 0.95
N ASN A 246 -10.43 -4.12 1.58
CA ASN A 246 -10.80 -4.36 2.97
C ASN A 246 -10.07 -3.42 3.96
N ASN A 247 -8.84 -3.01 3.63
CA ASN A 247 -8.08 -2.07 4.44
C ASN A 247 -8.51 -0.60 4.23
N TYR A 248 -8.76 -0.20 2.98
CA TYR A 248 -8.84 1.23 2.64
C TYR A 248 -10.15 1.68 1.97
N GLY A 249 -10.94 0.74 1.49
CA GLY A 249 -12.20 0.98 0.78
C GLY A 249 -13.37 1.28 1.71
N TYR A 250 -14.47 1.70 1.08
CA TYR A 250 -15.75 1.88 1.75
C TYR A 250 -16.34 0.55 2.19
N ASP A 251 -17.27 0.56 3.15
CA ASP A 251 -17.86 -0.66 3.69
C ASP A 251 -18.53 -1.54 2.62
N PHE A 252 -19.11 -0.94 1.58
CA PHE A 252 -19.71 -1.66 0.45
C PHE A 252 -18.69 -2.32 -0.49
N GLN A 253 -17.42 -1.91 -0.45
CA GLN A 253 -16.32 -2.51 -1.24
C GLN A 253 -15.64 -3.67 -0.50
N LYS A 254 -15.98 -3.88 0.78
CA LYS A 254 -15.33 -4.90 1.60
C LYS A 254 -15.89 -6.28 1.29
N THR A 255 -14.99 -7.24 1.18
CA THR A 255 -15.32 -8.66 1.05
C THR A 255 -15.33 -9.30 2.44
N ASP A 256 -16.46 -9.90 2.81
CA ASP A 256 -16.61 -10.63 4.07
C ASP A 256 -15.82 -11.97 4.09
N GLN A 257 -15.76 -12.59 5.28
CA GLN A 257 -15.03 -13.85 5.47
C GLN A 257 -15.61 -15.03 4.70
N LYS A 258 -16.92 -15.07 4.47
CA LYS A 258 -17.57 -16.17 3.74
C LYS A 258 -17.16 -16.10 2.27
N ASN A 259 -17.34 -14.94 1.66
CA ASN A 259 -16.95 -14.68 0.28
C ASN A 259 -15.44 -14.87 0.06
N LEU A 260 -14.60 -14.44 1.03
CA LEU A 260 -13.16 -14.67 0.95
C LEU A 260 -12.77 -16.16 1.00
N LYS A 261 -13.48 -16.99 1.78
CA LYS A 261 -13.27 -18.45 1.78
C LYS A 261 -13.64 -19.07 0.44
N GLU A 262 -14.74 -18.63 -0.17
CA GLU A 262 -15.16 -19.10 -1.48
C GLU A 262 -14.11 -18.77 -2.55
N ILE A 263 -13.56 -17.54 -2.51
CA ILE A 263 -12.46 -17.12 -3.38
C ILE A 263 -11.23 -18.01 -3.19
N LEU A 264 -10.80 -18.25 -1.95
CA LEU A 264 -9.64 -19.10 -1.67
C LEU A 264 -9.80 -20.56 -2.12
N SER A 265 -11.03 -21.05 -2.22
CA SER A 265 -11.32 -22.45 -2.48
C SER A 265 -11.63 -22.75 -3.95
N GLY A 266 -12.22 -21.79 -4.68
CA GLY A 266 -12.77 -22.00 -6.02
C GLY A 266 -12.33 -20.96 -7.04
N PRO A 267 -12.20 -21.35 -8.33
CA PRO A 267 -12.55 -22.64 -8.92
C PRO A 267 -11.38 -23.64 -8.87
N LYS A 268 -10.17 -23.15 -8.54
CA LYS A 268 -8.93 -23.92 -8.34
C LYS A 268 -8.27 -23.43 -7.06
N LYS A 269 -8.07 -24.33 -6.09
CA LYS A 269 -7.21 -24.05 -4.93
C LYS A 269 -5.76 -24.00 -5.40
N SER A 270 -5.12 -22.85 -5.28
CA SER A 270 -3.73 -22.69 -5.71
C SER A 270 -2.75 -23.48 -4.83
N SER A 271 -1.91 -24.31 -5.45
CA SER A 271 -0.78 -24.95 -4.77
C SER A 271 0.30 -23.93 -4.35
N LEU A 272 0.31 -22.75 -4.96
CA LEU A 272 1.27 -21.68 -4.72
C LEU A 272 0.82 -20.70 -3.62
N LEU A 273 -0.34 -20.91 -3.00
CA LEU A 273 -0.88 -19.99 -1.99
C LEU A 273 0.10 -19.73 -0.83
N ASN A 274 0.82 -20.77 -0.38
CA ASN A 274 1.83 -20.62 0.66
C ASN A 274 3.00 -19.71 0.24
N ASN A 275 3.38 -19.70 -1.05
CA ASN A 275 4.40 -18.81 -1.58
C ASN A 275 3.91 -17.36 -1.54
N TYR A 276 2.67 -17.12 -1.98
CA TYR A 276 2.03 -15.81 -1.88
C TYR A 276 1.95 -15.30 -0.43
N LEU A 277 1.59 -16.14 0.55
CA LEU A 277 1.55 -15.73 1.96
C LEU A 277 2.97 -15.41 2.51
N LYS A 278 3.99 -16.19 2.13
CA LYS A 278 5.40 -15.87 2.45
C LYS A 278 5.85 -14.57 1.80
N TYR A 279 5.37 -14.28 0.59
CA TYR A 279 5.65 -13.04 -0.10
C TYR A 279 5.08 -11.84 0.64
N LEU A 280 3.80 -11.88 1.08
CA LEU A 280 3.21 -10.82 1.92
C LEU A 280 4.00 -10.62 3.23
N LYS A 281 4.53 -11.70 3.82
CA LYS A 281 5.39 -11.63 5.00
C LYS A 281 6.69 -10.85 4.73
N LYS A 282 7.33 -11.06 3.58
CA LYS A 282 8.56 -10.35 3.19
C LYS A 282 8.36 -8.82 3.11
N TYR A 283 7.16 -8.38 2.75
CA TYR A 283 6.77 -6.97 2.73
C TYR A 283 6.27 -6.46 4.08
N ASN A 284 6.55 -7.15 5.18
CA ASN A 284 6.16 -6.77 6.55
C ASN A 284 4.65 -6.62 6.78
N LEU A 285 3.81 -7.22 5.94
CA LEU A 285 2.35 -7.14 6.06
C LEU A 285 1.74 -8.11 7.08
N LEU A 286 2.54 -8.94 7.77
CA LEU A 286 2.01 -9.86 8.79
C LEU A 286 1.31 -9.15 9.96
N LYS A 287 1.61 -7.87 10.19
CA LYS A 287 0.93 -7.08 11.23
C LYS A 287 -0.41 -6.52 10.75
N ASN A 288 -0.68 -6.51 9.45
CA ASN A 288 -1.93 -6.04 8.88
C ASN A 288 -3.09 -7.01 9.23
N LYS A 289 -4.22 -6.47 9.69
CA LYS A 289 -5.36 -7.25 10.17
C LYS A 289 -5.98 -8.13 9.07
N GLU A 290 -6.10 -7.61 7.85
CA GLU A 290 -6.73 -8.31 6.73
C GLU A 290 -5.83 -9.46 6.24
N VAL A 291 -4.52 -9.25 6.25
CA VAL A 291 -3.53 -10.30 5.94
C VAL A 291 -3.56 -11.41 7.00
N LYS A 292 -3.65 -11.07 8.28
CA LYS A 292 -3.81 -12.08 9.35
C LYS A 292 -5.10 -12.89 9.17
N GLN A 293 -6.20 -12.22 8.82
CA GLN A 293 -7.46 -12.88 8.52
C GLN A 293 -7.32 -13.84 7.35
N LEU A 294 -6.71 -13.42 6.24
CA LEU A 294 -6.44 -14.28 5.09
C LEU A 294 -5.62 -15.52 5.47
N ILE A 295 -4.52 -15.35 6.22
CA ILE A 295 -3.68 -16.46 6.69
C ILE A 295 -4.49 -17.42 7.56
N ASN A 296 -5.28 -16.91 8.50
CA ASN A 296 -6.09 -17.75 9.38
C ASN A 296 -7.18 -18.52 8.63
N LEU A 297 -7.80 -17.91 7.61
CA LEU A 297 -8.77 -18.57 6.77
C LEU A 297 -8.11 -19.66 5.90
N SER A 298 -6.95 -19.37 5.31
CA SER A 298 -6.22 -20.33 4.46
C SER A 298 -5.83 -21.61 5.20
N LYS A 299 -5.55 -21.55 6.49
CA LYS A 299 -5.21 -22.72 7.33
C LYS A 299 -6.41 -23.62 7.65
N LYS A 300 -7.63 -23.11 7.48
CA LYS A 300 -8.88 -23.82 7.78
C LYS A 300 -9.47 -24.51 6.54
N LEU A 301 -8.81 -24.39 5.38
CA LEU A 301 -9.22 -24.90 4.07
C LEU A 301 -8.28 -26.01 3.60
#